data_AF-A0A847DR83-F1
#
_entry.id   AF-A0A847DR83-F1
#
_cell.length_a   1.000
_cell.length_b   1.000
_cell.length_c   1.000
_cell.angle_alpha   90.00
_cell.angle_beta   90.00
_cell.angle_gamma   90.00
#
_symmetry.space_group_name_H-M   'P 1'
#
loop_
_entity.id
_entity.type
_entity.pdbx_description
1 polymer ?
#
loop_
_entity_poly.entity_id
_entity_poly.type
_entity_poly.pdbx_seq_one_letter_code
_entity_poly.pdbx_strand_id
1 'polypeptide(L)'
;MNKFLCYTIIAAVGLCLSGCGDAPTTKTDASQIPTNIPADKLTQTELVRMKIEAEAKPNEKNSYLSDHGQEIRIQMLYDDRNLETTRTFFSLPDNKPCIYIGHGYAMMTKEYDENGNVVCFRFFDTEGKPCMTDGKMSIMRRTYNTKGKVTEVTYYDVNNKPCEDKNGITKLVHVYNDDQTSLVETQKFNLNGNRI
;
A
#
# COMPACT_ATOMS: atom_id res chain seq x y z
N MET A 1 4.50 -1.91 38.71
CA MET A 1 4.40 -0.62 39.42
C MET A 1 4.93 0.46 38.47
N ASN A 2 4.07 1.43 38.13
CA ASN A 2 4.27 2.55 37.20
C ASN A 2 5.65 3.23 37.29
N LYS A 3 6.15 3.76 36.16
CA LYS A 3 6.05 5.20 35.81
C LYS A 3 6.68 5.55 34.43
N PHE A 4 5.80 6.02 33.54
CA PHE A 4 5.89 7.11 32.55
C PHE A 4 6.88 7.11 31.36
N LEU A 5 6.27 7.08 30.16
CA LEU A 5 6.76 7.62 28.89
C LEU A 5 7.10 9.11 29.03
N CYS A 6 8.22 9.53 28.43
CA CYS A 6 8.59 10.93 28.28
C CYS A 6 8.02 11.46 26.95
N TYR A 7 6.92 12.20 27.03
CA TYR A 7 6.48 13.14 26.01
C TYR A 7 7.32 14.43 26.17
N THR A 8 7.83 14.98 25.08
CA THR A 8 8.28 16.37 25.06
C THR A 8 7.50 17.15 24.00
N ILE A 9 6.54 17.95 24.48
CA ILE A 9 5.86 19.03 23.78
C ILE A 9 6.50 20.35 24.27
N ILE A 10 6.83 21.26 23.36
CA ILE A 10 7.05 22.69 23.63
C ILE A 10 6.27 23.44 22.52
N ALA A 11 5.00 23.83 22.73
CA ALA A 11 4.46 25.15 23.17
C ALA A 11 4.50 26.24 22.04
N ALA A 12 3.52 27.13 21.77
CA ALA A 12 2.38 27.65 22.55
C ALA A 12 1.38 28.54 21.73
N VAL A 13 0.14 28.65 22.24
CA VAL A 13 -0.90 29.74 22.25
C VAL A 13 -1.70 30.20 21.00
N GLY A 14 -3.05 30.18 21.12
CA GLY A 14 -3.97 31.19 20.55
C GLY A 14 -5.44 30.74 20.35
N LEU A 15 -6.37 31.20 21.20
CA LEU A 15 -7.84 30.94 21.15
C LEU A 15 -8.56 31.53 19.91
N CYS A 16 -9.63 30.88 19.40
CA CYS A 16 -11.02 31.39 19.41
C CYS A 16 -12.04 30.47 18.68
N LEU A 17 -13.32 30.71 18.96
CA LEU A 17 -14.51 29.84 18.85
C LEU A 17 -15.23 29.77 17.48
N SER A 18 -16.02 28.70 17.35
CA SER A 18 -17.37 28.58 16.74
C SER A 18 -17.55 28.34 15.22
N GLY A 19 -18.48 27.42 14.89
CA GLY A 19 -19.25 27.44 13.64
C GLY A 19 -19.55 26.08 13.01
N CYS A 20 -20.79 25.57 13.18
CA CYS A 20 -21.39 24.49 12.38
C CYS A 20 -21.50 24.86 10.88
N GLY A 21 -21.47 23.86 9.99
CA GLY A 21 -21.94 23.98 8.61
C GLY A 21 -21.74 22.69 7.80
N ASP A 22 -22.82 22.22 7.17
CA ASP A 22 -22.96 20.97 6.41
C ASP A 22 -22.10 20.85 5.12
N ALA A 23 -21.96 19.60 4.67
CA ALA A 23 -21.09 19.08 3.60
C ALA A 23 -21.25 19.69 2.18
N PRO A 24 -20.24 19.49 1.32
CA PRO A 24 -20.55 18.89 0.02
C PRO A 24 -19.57 17.77 -0.39
N THR A 25 -20.13 16.77 -1.07
CA THR A 25 -19.43 15.72 -1.80
C THR A 25 -18.63 16.30 -2.97
N THR A 26 -17.30 16.27 -2.90
CA THR A 26 -16.43 16.54 -4.05
C THR A 26 -15.43 15.42 -4.20
N LYS A 27 -15.41 14.79 -5.38
CA LYS A 27 -14.37 13.85 -5.81
C LYS A 27 -13.02 14.58 -5.77
N THR A 28 -12.14 14.18 -4.88
CA THR A 28 -10.81 14.79 -4.77
C THR A 28 -9.90 14.22 -5.85
N ASP A 29 -9.47 15.09 -6.75
CA ASP A 29 -8.46 14.86 -7.77
C ASP A 29 -7.10 14.57 -7.09
N ALA A 30 -6.50 13.41 -7.40
CA ALA A 30 -5.26 12.93 -6.76
C ALA A 30 -4.00 13.72 -7.16
N SER A 31 -4.14 14.79 -7.96
CA SER A 31 -3.02 15.61 -8.45
C SER A 31 -2.61 16.76 -7.52
N GLN A 32 -3.24 16.92 -6.35
CA GLN A 32 -2.88 17.96 -5.37
C GLN A 32 -2.74 17.38 -3.95
N ILE A 33 -1.64 16.67 -3.68
CA ILE A 33 -1.27 16.30 -2.31
C ILE A 33 -0.13 17.23 -1.85
N PRO A 34 -0.34 18.11 -0.86
CA PRO A 34 0.70 18.97 -0.34
C PRO A 34 1.76 18.12 0.38
N THR A 35 3.02 18.19 -0.06
CA THR A 35 4.13 17.43 0.50
C THR A 35 4.69 18.00 1.81
N ASN A 36 4.02 18.98 2.43
CA ASN A 36 4.51 19.60 3.66
C ASN A 36 3.37 20.31 4.44
N ILE A 37 2.59 19.55 5.22
CA ILE A 37 1.62 20.14 6.17
C ILE A 37 2.22 20.03 7.59
N PRO A 38 2.39 21.15 8.30
CA PRO A 38 2.78 21.17 9.71
C PRO A 38 1.81 20.39 10.60
N ALA A 39 2.34 19.55 11.49
CA ALA A 39 1.58 18.61 12.32
C ALA A 39 0.59 19.27 13.30
N ASP A 40 0.71 20.57 13.55
CA ASP A 40 -0.12 21.37 14.47
C ASP A 40 -1.46 21.82 13.87
N LYS A 41 -1.71 21.53 12.58
CA LYS A 41 -2.97 21.88 11.88
C LYS A 41 -3.86 20.70 11.53
N LEU A 42 -3.51 19.48 11.96
CA LEU A 42 -4.27 18.26 11.66
C LEU A 42 -5.43 18.08 12.68
N THR A 43 -6.65 18.18 12.20
CA THR A 43 -7.91 17.85 12.90
C THR A 43 -7.98 16.35 13.23
N GLN A 44 -8.86 15.96 14.17
CA GLN A 44 -9.04 14.56 14.58
C GLN A 44 -9.41 13.58 13.44
N THR A 45 -9.89 14.09 12.30
CA THR A 45 -10.18 13.35 11.07
C THR A 45 -8.94 13.23 10.14
N GLU A 46 -7.96 14.13 10.26
CA GLU A 46 -6.71 14.07 9.50
C GLU A 46 -5.68 13.10 10.12
N LEU A 47 -5.96 12.65 11.35
CA LEU A 47 -5.34 11.50 12.03
C LEU A 47 -5.90 10.13 11.57
N VAL A 48 -6.78 10.06 10.56
CA VAL A 48 -7.48 8.82 10.09
C VAL A 48 -6.57 7.74 9.48
N ARG A 49 -5.25 7.97 9.49
CA ARG A 49 -4.25 7.10 10.14
C ARG A 49 -2.98 7.16 9.30
N MET A 50 -1.95 7.76 9.87
CA MET A 50 -0.58 7.57 9.43
C MET A 50 0.11 6.76 10.51
N LYS A 51 0.38 5.48 10.26
CA LYS A 51 1.17 4.66 11.19
C LYS A 51 2.60 4.56 10.66
N ILE A 52 3.55 5.06 11.45
CA ILE A 52 4.98 4.88 11.22
C ILE A 52 5.40 3.72 12.13
N GLU A 53 5.58 2.53 11.58
CA GLU A 53 6.11 1.39 12.33
C GLU A 53 7.54 1.10 11.88
N ALA A 54 8.46 1.10 12.84
CA ALA A 54 9.78 0.50 12.71
C ALA A 54 9.99 -0.38 13.94
N GLU A 55 9.43 -1.58 13.94
CA GLU A 55 9.66 -2.57 15.01
C GLU A 55 10.54 -3.69 14.48
N ALA A 56 11.85 -3.56 14.70
CA ALA A 56 12.83 -4.60 14.39
C ALA A 56 12.78 -5.71 15.44
N LYS A 57 12.57 -6.95 15.02
CA LYS A 57 12.92 -8.12 15.83
C LYS A 57 14.45 -8.27 15.77
N PRO A 58 15.18 -8.26 16.91
CA PRO A 58 16.65 -8.14 16.94
C PRO A 58 17.47 -9.23 16.21
N ASN A 59 16.86 -10.33 15.75
CA ASN A 59 17.59 -11.55 15.37
C ASN A 59 17.42 -12.01 13.92
N GLU A 60 16.77 -11.24 13.03
CA GLU A 60 16.74 -11.53 11.59
C GLU A 60 17.53 -10.47 10.82
N LYS A 61 18.78 -10.79 10.47
CA LYS A 61 19.60 -10.00 9.54
C LYS A 61 18.98 -10.05 8.13
N ASN A 62 17.99 -9.20 7.89
CA ASN A 62 17.60 -8.58 6.62
C ASN A 62 16.49 -7.56 6.93
N SER A 63 16.80 -6.56 7.76
CA SER A 63 15.78 -5.66 8.30
C SER A 63 15.80 -4.31 7.59
N TYR A 64 14.81 -4.09 6.72
CA TYR A 64 14.41 -2.78 6.19
C TYR A 64 15.57 -1.98 5.58
N LEU A 65 16.15 -2.47 4.48
CA LEU A 65 17.15 -1.73 3.71
C LEU A 65 16.62 -1.29 2.34
N SER A 66 17.07 -0.13 1.88
CA SER A 66 16.90 0.27 0.49
C SER A 66 17.75 -0.60 -0.42
N ASP A 67 17.51 -0.51 -1.73
CA ASP A 67 18.37 -1.07 -2.77
C ASP A 67 19.83 -0.55 -2.74
N HIS A 68 20.08 0.55 -2.01
CA HIS A 68 21.40 1.10 -1.74
C HIS A 68 21.96 0.76 -0.34
N GLY A 69 21.29 -0.12 0.41
CA GLY A 69 21.75 -0.59 1.72
C GLY A 69 21.56 0.42 2.87
N GLN A 70 20.74 1.46 2.67
CA GLN A 70 20.36 2.40 3.74
C GLN A 70 19.19 1.83 4.53
N GLU A 71 19.13 2.07 5.83
CA GLU A 71 17.93 1.78 6.60
C GLU A 71 16.73 2.54 6.03
N ILE A 72 15.55 1.92 6.09
CA ILE A 72 14.30 2.55 5.64
C ILE A 72 13.30 2.66 6.78
N ARG A 73 12.47 3.69 6.73
CA ARG A 73 11.20 3.74 7.46
C ARG A 73 10.04 3.57 6.49
N ILE A 74 8.91 3.08 7.00
CA ILE A 74 7.69 2.86 6.23
C ILE A 74 6.63 3.84 6.69
N GLN A 75 5.95 4.47 5.74
CA GLN A 75 4.74 5.26 5.98
C GLN A 75 3.55 4.52 5.39
N MET A 76 2.47 4.41 6.17
CA MET A 76 1.21 3.82 5.73
C MET A 76 0.09 4.83 5.85
N LEU A 77 -0.77 4.91 4.83
CA LEU A 77 -2.01 5.67 4.84
C LEU A 77 -3.19 4.70 4.86
N TYR A 78 -4.29 5.09 5.51
CA TYR A 78 -5.50 4.28 5.60
C TYR A 78 -6.73 5.08 5.20
N ASP A 79 -7.77 4.38 4.73
CA ASP A 79 -9.10 4.96 4.53
C ASP A 79 -9.88 5.08 5.86
N ASP A 80 -11.06 5.66 5.79
CA ASP A 80 -12.05 5.79 6.86
C ASP A 80 -12.51 4.45 7.45
N ARG A 81 -12.35 3.34 6.70
CA ARG A 81 -12.61 1.97 7.17
C ARG A 81 -11.40 1.32 7.85
N ASN A 82 -10.29 2.04 8.04
CA ASN A 82 -9.01 1.51 8.53
C ASN A 82 -8.29 0.55 7.58
N LEU A 83 -8.53 0.63 6.28
CA LEU A 83 -7.87 -0.23 5.31
C LEU A 83 -6.67 0.52 4.72
N GLU A 84 -5.49 -0.11 4.72
CA GLU A 84 -4.25 0.49 4.23
C GLU A 84 -4.35 0.81 2.73
N THR A 85 -4.50 2.07 2.37
CA THR A 85 -4.61 2.50 0.98
C THR A 85 -3.25 2.70 0.33
N THR A 86 -2.23 3.09 1.11
CA THR A 86 -0.90 3.43 0.58
C THR A 86 0.19 2.98 1.52
N ARG A 87 1.31 2.55 0.93
CA ARG A 87 2.56 2.26 1.62
C ARG A 87 3.73 2.87 0.85
N THR A 88 4.55 3.65 1.54
CA THR A 88 5.72 4.32 0.97
C THR A 88 6.96 4.06 1.81
N PHE A 89 8.09 3.79 1.15
CA PHE A 89 9.38 3.55 1.78
C PHE A 89 10.26 4.79 1.69
N PHE A 90 10.89 5.15 2.80
CA PHE A 90 11.79 6.30 2.87
C PHE A 90 13.13 5.89 3.44
N SER A 91 14.22 6.28 2.77
CA SER A 91 15.57 6.06 3.27
C SER A 91 15.86 6.90 4.51
N LEU A 92 16.74 6.41 5.36
CA LEU A 92 17.28 7.11 6.50
C LEU A 92 18.77 7.43 6.28
N PRO A 93 19.25 8.58 6.79
CA PRO A 93 18.50 9.61 7.52
C PRO A 93 17.80 10.66 6.63
N ASP A 94 17.96 10.59 5.31
CA ASP A 94 17.56 11.64 4.37
C ASP A 94 16.04 11.77 4.14
N ASN A 95 15.25 10.78 4.58
CA ASN A 95 13.80 10.77 4.52
C ASN A 95 13.23 10.94 3.09
N LYS A 96 13.96 10.46 2.08
CA LYS A 96 13.54 10.51 0.68
C LYS A 96 12.88 9.18 0.27
N PRO A 97 11.88 9.20 -0.63
CA PRO A 97 11.36 7.98 -1.21
C PRO A 97 12.50 7.11 -1.79
N CYS A 98 12.52 5.83 -1.44
CA CYS A 98 13.57 4.90 -1.86
C CYS A 98 12.96 3.56 -2.27
N ILE A 99 13.70 2.79 -3.08
CA ILE A 99 13.26 1.43 -3.44
C ILE A 99 13.57 0.50 -2.26
N TYR A 100 12.58 -0.29 -1.84
CA TYR A 100 12.83 -1.36 -0.87
C TYR A 100 13.52 -2.53 -1.56
N ILE A 101 14.59 -3.05 -0.96
CA ILE A 101 15.41 -4.11 -1.57
C ILE A 101 14.57 -5.36 -1.87
N GLY A 102 14.68 -5.87 -3.10
CA GLY A 102 13.94 -7.05 -3.58
C GLY A 102 12.46 -6.83 -3.93
N HIS A 103 11.98 -5.58 -3.85
CA HIS A 103 10.62 -5.20 -4.25
C HIS A 103 10.59 -4.48 -5.62
N GLY A 104 11.55 -3.60 -5.89
CA GLY A 104 11.64 -2.84 -7.15
C GLY A 104 10.67 -1.65 -7.25
N TYR A 105 10.12 -1.18 -6.13
CA TYR A 105 9.26 0.01 -6.07
C TYR A 105 9.45 0.78 -4.76
N ALA A 106 9.09 2.06 -4.75
CA ALA A 106 9.17 2.94 -3.59
C ALA A 106 7.81 3.17 -2.92
N MET A 107 6.71 3.05 -3.68
CA MET A 107 5.35 3.20 -3.18
C MET A 107 4.41 2.15 -3.78
N MET A 108 3.40 1.76 -3.01
CA MET A 108 2.30 0.93 -3.45
C MET A 108 0.96 1.51 -2.99
N THR A 109 -0.05 1.45 -3.85
CA THR A 109 -1.45 1.76 -3.49
C THR A 109 -2.33 0.52 -3.58
N LYS A 110 -3.38 0.46 -2.76
CA LYS A 110 -4.38 -0.62 -2.74
C LYS A 110 -5.79 -0.06 -2.98
N GLU A 111 -6.57 -0.78 -3.79
CA GLU A 111 -8.01 -0.55 -3.94
C GLU A 111 -8.77 -1.72 -3.34
N TYR A 112 -9.93 -1.43 -2.74
CA TYR A 112 -10.72 -2.38 -1.97
C TYR A 112 -12.14 -2.48 -2.51
N ASP A 113 -12.75 -3.66 -2.45
CA ASP A 113 -14.19 -3.84 -2.64
C ASP A 113 -14.99 -3.43 -1.38
N GLU A 114 -16.32 -3.56 -1.45
CA GLU A 114 -17.24 -3.25 -0.35
C GLU A 114 -17.02 -4.15 0.88
N ASN A 115 -16.50 -5.37 0.68
CA ASN A 115 -16.22 -6.34 1.74
C ASN A 115 -14.82 -6.14 2.36
N GLY A 116 -14.05 -5.15 1.89
CA GLY A 116 -12.69 -4.89 2.34
C GLY A 116 -11.63 -5.83 1.75
N ASN A 117 -11.92 -6.54 0.66
CA ASN A 117 -10.93 -7.33 -0.07
C ASN A 117 -10.13 -6.43 -1.02
N VAL A 118 -8.81 -6.63 -1.10
CA VAL A 118 -7.95 -5.86 -2.02
C VAL A 118 -8.15 -6.34 -3.46
N VAL A 119 -8.78 -5.52 -4.30
CA VAL A 119 -9.05 -5.83 -5.71
C VAL A 119 -7.92 -5.38 -6.64
N CYS A 120 -7.09 -4.42 -6.22
CA CYS A 120 -6.00 -3.92 -7.05
C CYS A 120 -4.82 -3.43 -6.23
N PHE A 121 -3.62 -3.67 -6.75
CA PHE A 121 -2.36 -3.09 -6.32
C PHE A 121 -1.74 -2.33 -7.48
N ARG A 122 -1.16 -1.16 -7.22
CA ARG A 122 -0.32 -0.41 -8.17
C ARG A 122 1.00 -0.05 -7.52
N PHE A 123 2.08 -0.07 -8.29
CA PHE A 123 3.44 0.16 -7.82
C PHE A 123 4.08 1.36 -8.51
N PHE A 124 4.83 2.14 -7.75
CA PHE A 124 5.39 3.42 -8.19
C PHE A 124 6.86 3.56 -7.79
N ASP A 125 7.63 4.28 -8.62
CA ASP A 125 9.03 4.61 -8.38
C ASP A 125 9.20 5.74 -7.34
N THR A 126 10.45 6.14 -7.12
CA THR A 126 10.81 7.21 -6.18
C THR A 126 10.32 8.60 -6.58
N GLU A 127 9.90 8.78 -7.84
CA GLU A 127 9.29 10.01 -8.36
C GLU A 127 7.75 9.94 -8.35
N GLY A 128 7.16 8.83 -7.88
CA GLY A 128 5.72 8.60 -7.86
C GLY A 128 5.12 8.22 -9.21
N LYS A 129 5.94 7.82 -10.19
CA LYS A 129 5.46 7.36 -11.51
C LYS A 129 5.22 5.84 -11.48
N PRO A 130 4.23 5.31 -12.22
CA PRO A 130 4.04 3.87 -12.35
C PRO A 130 5.31 3.17 -12.81
N CYS A 131 5.73 2.12 -12.09
CA CYS A 131 6.96 1.41 -12.39
C CYS A 131 6.74 -0.10 -12.47
N MET A 132 7.69 -0.79 -13.10
CA MET A 132 7.75 -2.26 -13.07
C MET A 132 8.50 -2.69 -11.81
N THR A 133 7.88 -3.58 -11.04
CA THR A 133 8.53 -4.22 -9.88
C THR A 133 9.55 -5.28 -10.30
N ASP A 134 10.29 -5.83 -9.33
CA ASP A 134 11.16 -6.99 -9.53
C ASP A 134 10.39 -8.25 -9.98
N GLY A 135 9.08 -8.28 -9.72
CA GLY A 135 8.16 -9.31 -10.20
C GLY A 135 7.74 -9.18 -11.66
N LYS A 136 8.22 -8.15 -12.39
CA LYS A 136 7.86 -7.84 -13.80
C LYS A 136 6.39 -7.47 -14.03
N MET A 137 5.76 -6.81 -13.06
CA MET A 137 4.44 -6.19 -13.20
C MET A 137 4.40 -4.81 -12.55
N SER A 138 3.48 -3.95 -13.00
CA SER A 138 3.18 -2.63 -12.42
C SER A 138 1.82 -2.59 -11.73
N ILE A 139 0.89 -3.45 -12.15
CA ILE A 139 -0.44 -3.57 -11.58
C ILE A 139 -0.74 -5.04 -11.34
N MET A 140 -1.35 -5.36 -10.19
CA MET A 140 -1.89 -6.69 -9.89
C MET A 140 -3.35 -6.57 -9.50
N ARG A 141 -4.24 -7.26 -10.21
CA ARG A 141 -5.68 -7.30 -9.90
C ARG A 141 -6.07 -8.65 -9.31
N ARG A 142 -7.09 -8.64 -8.45
CA ARG A 142 -7.65 -9.83 -7.82
C ARG A 142 -9.17 -9.87 -7.92
N THR A 143 -9.72 -11.06 -8.10
CA THR A 143 -11.14 -11.33 -7.91
C THR A 143 -11.33 -12.34 -6.80
N TYR A 144 -12.55 -12.36 -6.22
CA TYR A 144 -12.85 -13.16 -5.05
C TYR A 144 -14.15 -13.95 -5.24
N ASN A 145 -14.24 -15.13 -4.63
CA ASN A 145 -15.51 -15.86 -4.51
C ASN A 145 -16.34 -15.33 -3.32
N THR A 146 -17.54 -15.89 -3.14
CA THR A 146 -18.49 -15.53 -2.07
C THR A 146 -17.98 -15.82 -0.66
N LYS A 147 -16.88 -16.57 -0.51
CA LYS A 147 -16.21 -16.87 0.76
C LYS A 147 -14.99 -15.96 1.00
N GLY A 148 -14.78 -14.95 0.16
CA GLY A 148 -13.64 -14.04 0.25
C GLY A 148 -12.30 -14.69 -0.12
N LYS A 149 -12.31 -15.81 -0.86
CA LYS A 149 -11.09 -16.45 -1.37
C LYS A 149 -10.77 -15.91 -2.76
N VAL A 150 -9.49 -15.67 -3.04
CA VAL A 150 -9.03 -15.17 -4.35
C VAL A 150 -9.33 -16.22 -5.42
N THR A 151 -10.08 -15.88 -6.45
CA THR A 151 -10.37 -16.76 -7.59
C THR A 151 -9.47 -16.50 -8.79
N GLU A 152 -8.99 -15.27 -8.94
CA GLU A 152 -8.14 -14.87 -10.05
C GLU A 152 -7.11 -13.84 -9.62
N VAL A 153 -5.91 -13.92 -10.20
CA VAL A 153 -4.88 -12.89 -10.14
C VAL A 153 -4.43 -12.58 -11.56
N THR A 154 -4.37 -11.31 -11.94
CA THR A 154 -3.89 -10.86 -13.25
C THR A 154 -2.86 -9.75 -13.13
N TYR A 155 -1.86 -9.77 -14.02
CA TYR A 155 -0.74 -8.84 -14.01
C TYR A 155 -0.74 -7.93 -15.23
N TYR A 156 -0.40 -6.65 -15.02
CA TYR A 156 -0.35 -5.66 -16.08
C TYR A 156 0.91 -4.79 -15.97
N ASP A 157 1.35 -4.29 -17.12
CA ASP A 157 2.46 -3.34 -17.25
C ASP A 157 2.05 -1.91 -16.85
N VAL A 158 3.00 -0.99 -16.94
CA VAL A 158 2.81 0.45 -16.65
C VAL A 158 1.76 1.13 -17.53
N ASN A 159 1.43 0.53 -18.69
CA ASN A 159 0.42 1.02 -19.64
C ASN A 159 -0.92 0.30 -19.47
N ASN A 160 -1.11 -0.46 -18.39
CA ASN A 160 -2.31 -1.26 -18.11
C ASN A 160 -2.58 -2.34 -19.18
N LYS A 161 -1.54 -2.85 -19.85
CA LYS A 161 -1.62 -4.00 -20.77
C LYS A 161 -1.24 -5.28 -20.03
N PRO A 162 -1.89 -6.42 -20.29
CA PRO A 162 -1.50 -7.70 -19.69
C PRO A 162 0.00 -7.97 -19.90
N CYS A 163 0.68 -8.42 -18.86
CA CYS A 163 2.11 -8.73 -18.92
C CYS A 163 2.42 -10.00 -18.14
N GLU A 164 3.56 -10.61 -18.46
CA GLU A 164 4.06 -11.76 -17.73
C GLU A 164 4.86 -11.31 -16.51
N ASP A 165 4.67 -12.02 -15.39
CA ASP A 165 5.55 -11.94 -14.23
C ASP A 165 6.93 -12.53 -14.56
N LYS A 166 7.84 -12.48 -13.58
CA LYS A 166 9.19 -13.05 -13.72
C LYS A 166 9.24 -14.56 -14.06
N ASN A 167 8.12 -15.27 -13.96
CA ASN A 167 7.99 -16.70 -14.25
C ASN A 167 7.24 -16.97 -15.57
N GLY A 168 6.92 -15.94 -16.37
CA GLY A 168 6.15 -16.11 -17.61
C GLY A 168 4.63 -16.21 -17.40
N ILE A 169 4.13 -15.89 -16.21
CA ILE A 169 2.69 -16.01 -15.87
C ILE A 169 2.03 -14.65 -16.04
N THR A 170 0.96 -14.58 -16.83
CA THR A 170 0.09 -13.39 -16.94
C THR A 170 -1.13 -13.48 -16.02
N LYS A 171 -1.62 -14.70 -15.77
CA LYS A 171 -2.84 -14.95 -15.00
C LYS A 171 -2.77 -16.23 -14.17
N LEU A 172 -3.31 -16.17 -12.96
CA LEU A 172 -3.56 -17.31 -12.08
C LEU A 172 -5.07 -17.47 -11.89
N VAL A 173 -5.57 -18.71 -11.97
CA VAL A 173 -6.95 -19.05 -11.61
C VAL A 173 -6.93 -20.09 -10.50
N HIS A 174 -7.60 -19.80 -9.40
CA HIS A 174 -7.76 -20.72 -8.27
C HIS A 174 -9.11 -21.42 -8.37
N VAL A 175 -9.07 -22.74 -8.46
CA VAL A 175 -10.25 -23.61 -8.48
C VAL A 175 -10.46 -24.16 -7.09
N TYR A 176 -11.66 -23.97 -6.55
CA TYR A 176 -12.06 -24.45 -5.23
C TYR A 176 -13.03 -25.63 -5.34
N ASN A 177 -13.17 -26.36 -4.24
CA ASN A 177 -14.22 -27.36 -4.08
C ASN A 177 -15.62 -26.72 -4.12
N ASP A 178 -16.66 -27.54 -4.14
CA ASP A 178 -18.05 -27.09 -4.33
C ASP A 178 -18.52 -26.07 -3.27
N ASP A 179 -18.05 -26.20 -2.03
CA ASP A 179 -18.37 -25.25 -0.94
C ASP A 179 -17.59 -23.93 -1.00
N GLN A 180 -16.67 -23.78 -1.97
CA GLN A 180 -15.87 -22.60 -2.24
C GLN A 180 -14.83 -22.24 -1.16
N THR A 181 -14.44 -23.20 -0.30
CA THR A 181 -13.54 -22.93 0.84
C THR A 181 -12.13 -23.50 0.67
N SER A 182 -12.01 -24.67 0.02
CA SER A 182 -10.77 -25.44 -0.06
C SER A 182 -10.22 -25.40 -1.49
N LEU A 183 -8.97 -24.94 -1.63
CA LEU A 183 -8.29 -24.85 -2.92
C LEU A 183 -8.02 -26.26 -3.45
N VAL A 184 -8.53 -26.55 -4.65
CA VAL A 184 -8.32 -27.82 -5.37
C VAL A 184 -7.14 -27.68 -6.33
N GLU A 185 -7.09 -26.59 -7.10
CA GLU A 185 -6.09 -26.41 -8.15
C GLU A 185 -5.73 -24.93 -8.32
N THR A 186 -4.48 -24.67 -8.72
CA THR A 186 -4.07 -23.37 -9.28
C THR A 186 -3.64 -23.56 -10.72
N GLN A 187 -4.34 -22.88 -11.63
CA GLN A 187 -4.04 -22.87 -13.06
C GLN A 187 -3.26 -21.61 -13.39
N LYS A 188 -2.19 -21.75 -14.18
CA LYS A 188 -1.30 -20.65 -14.57
C LYS A 188 -1.39 -20.47 -16.07
N PHE A 189 -1.47 -19.23 -16.53
CA PHE A 189 -1.60 -18.90 -17.94
C PHE A 189 -0.54 -17.88 -18.36
N ASN A 190 0.08 -18.10 -19.52
CA ASN A 190 1.00 -17.14 -20.14
C ASN A 190 0.25 -16.05 -20.93
N LEU A 191 0.99 -15.15 -21.58
CA LEU A 191 0.40 -14.01 -22.31
C LEU A 191 -0.50 -14.42 -23.48
N ASN A 192 -0.25 -15.60 -24.07
CA ASN A 192 -1.05 -16.15 -25.15
C ASN A 192 -2.34 -16.84 -24.65
N GLY A 193 -2.55 -16.91 -23.33
CA GLY A 193 -3.67 -17.62 -22.71
C GLY A 193 -3.48 -19.13 -22.63
N ASN A 194 -2.28 -19.65 -22.92
CA ASN A 194 -2.00 -21.08 -22.78
C ASN A 194 -1.70 -21.40 -21.32
N ARG A 195 -2.20 -22.55 -20.85
CA ARG A 195 -1.90 -23.07 -19.53
C ARG A 195 -0.44 -23.57 -19.48
N ILE A 196 0.32 -23.19 -18.45
CA ILE A 196 1.75 -23.53 -18.26
C ILE A 196 2.05 -24.14 -16.88
#